data_AF-A0AAN6IDN1-F1
#
_entry.id   AF-A0AAN6IDN1-F1
#
_cell.length_a   1.000
_cell.length_b   1.000
_cell.length_c   1.000
_cell.angle_alpha   90.00
_cell.angle_beta   90.00
_cell.angle_gamma   90.00
#
_symmetry.space_group_name_H-M   'P 1'
#
loop_
_entity.id
_entity.type
_entity.pdbx_description
1 polymer ?
#
loop_
_entity_poly.entity_id
_entity_poly.type
_entity_poly.pdbx_seq_one_letter_code
_entity_poly.pdbx_strand_id
1 'polypeptide(L)'
;MGRTPATNSTGLSFDIDRPRGIYRPGDIISGHIMLDTNADVHIGNVSVSFWARSKVKMLQSAGQSVPVHRGRTLFFHTTETLYEGQYTHKAGSSGWPFHFVVPAQADPTCLSGQKSKGNGYFRSTEGNQFDLTLPPTMYHFRNGPANNECFVEYVLEARVTEAEDLHRTRSPKVNKSTYPIVFHPSSTPKPIEEYNLLTKNQLFSITTMRLLPQYTGTMLRIRDRARSIFRPRSMPRFSFILTVQSPTIIQLFHPDPIPFLISVTLDPSSENRNIAEPYPEIVLRSLKVDLRSWVGYRADQYSELTWASTPIHACNMLNQVLAPTEDGGAPLNIGTLYNFRLGNAILGSQADSQLYPTFTSYDIVRKYLLT
;
A
#
# COMPACT_ATOMS: atom_id res chain seq x y z
N MET A 1 2.57 -11.57 2.99
CA MET A 1 2.64 -12.73 2.05
C MET A 1 1.23 -13.14 1.62
N GLY A 2 1.07 -13.78 0.47
CA GLY A 2 -0.21 -14.36 0.02
C GLY A 2 -0.74 -15.46 0.95
N ARG A 3 -1.87 -16.09 0.58
CA ARG A 3 -2.55 -17.08 1.43
C ARG A 3 -2.11 -18.52 1.20
N THR A 4 -1.56 -18.83 0.03
CA THR A 4 -1.07 -20.17 -0.27
C THR A 4 0.22 -20.45 0.50
N PRO A 5 0.24 -21.40 1.46
CA PRO A 5 1.45 -21.72 2.20
C PRO A 5 2.44 -22.52 1.33
N ALA A 6 3.70 -22.55 1.75
CA ALA A 6 4.64 -23.54 1.25
C ALA A 6 4.19 -24.91 1.75
N THR A 7 3.89 -25.83 0.83
CA THR A 7 3.46 -27.19 1.18
C THR A 7 4.14 -28.20 0.29
N ASN A 8 4.60 -29.28 0.91
CA ASN A 8 5.13 -30.44 0.21
C ASN A 8 4.16 -31.60 0.45
N SER A 9 3.57 -32.14 -0.60
CA SER A 9 2.91 -33.44 -0.51
C SER A 9 3.95 -34.55 -0.30
N THR A 10 3.51 -35.72 0.16
CA THR A 10 4.40 -36.83 0.49
C THR A 10 5.35 -37.15 -0.67
N GLY A 11 6.65 -36.99 -0.41
CA GLY A 11 7.70 -37.23 -1.39
C GLY A 11 7.90 -36.15 -2.44
N LEU A 12 6.98 -35.19 -2.62
CA LEU A 12 7.07 -34.18 -3.67
C LEU A 12 7.51 -32.82 -3.10
N SER A 13 8.61 -32.28 -3.57
CA SER A 13 9.13 -30.99 -3.09
C SER A 13 9.80 -30.17 -4.20
N PHE A 14 10.06 -28.90 -3.91
CA PHE A 14 10.85 -28.02 -4.76
C PHE A 14 12.27 -27.90 -4.19
N ASP A 15 13.27 -28.08 -5.06
CA ASP A 15 14.66 -27.71 -4.81
C ASP A 15 15.00 -26.49 -5.69
N ILE A 16 15.14 -25.31 -5.10
CA ILE A 16 15.31 -24.03 -5.82
C ILE A 16 16.79 -23.65 -5.83
N ASP A 17 17.37 -23.43 -7.02
CA ASP A 17 18.82 -23.21 -7.16
C ASP A 17 19.32 -21.96 -6.42
N ARG A 18 18.55 -20.87 -6.47
CA ARG A 18 18.91 -19.55 -5.92
C ARG A 18 17.69 -18.84 -5.35
N PRO A 19 17.16 -19.28 -4.19
CA PRO A 19 15.96 -18.69 -3.62
C PRO A 19 16.20 -17.23 -3.26
N ARG A 20 15.26 -16.36 -3.65
CA ARG A 20 15.28 -14.93 -3.31
C ARG A 20 14.15 -14.60 -2.36
N GLY A 21 14.40 -13.65 -1.46
CA GLY A 21 13.36 -13.10 -0.59
C GLY A 21 12.33 -12.26 -1.34
N ILE A 22 12.72 -11.67 -2.48
CA ILE A 22 11.85 -10.87 -3.36
C ILE A 22 12.27 -11.12 -4.81
N TYR A 23 11.28 -11.37 -5.66
CA TYR A 23 11.42 -11.48 -7.10
C TYR A 23 10.85 -10.24 -7.81
N ARG A 24 11.46 -9.88 -8.92
CA ARG A 24 11.08 -8.75 -9.78
C ARG A 24 10.83 -9.22 -11.21
N PRO A 25 10.15 -8.41 -12.05
CA PRO A 25 10.05 -8.67 -13.48
C PRO A 25 11.41 -9.02 -14.12
N GLY A 26 11.43 -10.10 -14.90
CA GLY A 26 12.63 -10.59 -15.59
C GLY A 26 13.57 -11.45 -14.74
N ASP A 27 13.35 -11.57 -13.43
CA ASP A 27 14.08 -12.54 -12.62
C ASP A 27 13.78 -13.96 -13.08
N ILE A 28 14.79 -14.84 -12.99
CA ILE A 28 14.66 -16.25 -13.31
C ILE A 28 14.43 -17.04 -12.02
N ILE A 29 13.42 -17.90 -12.04
CA ILE A 29 13.16 -18.90 -11.01
C ILE A 29 13.48 -20.27 -11.63
N SER A 30 14.56 -20.91 -11.19
CA SER A 30 14.98 -22.23 -11.66
C SER A 30 15.19 -23.19 -10.49
N GLY A 31 15.11 -24.47 -10.78
CA GLY A 31 15.33 -25.53 -9.82
C GLY A 31 14.87 -26.88 -10.34
N HIS A 32 14.64 -27.80 -9.41
CA HIS A 32 14.12 -29.12 -9.68
C HIS A 32 12.85 -29.40 -8.89
N ILE A 33 11.92 -30.11 -9.51
CA ILE A 33 10.87 -30.82 -8.77
C ILE A 33 11.47 -32.15 -8.34
N MET A 34 11.51 -32.41 -7.04
CA MET A 34 12.03 -33.64 -6.46
C MET A 34 10.87 -34.54 -6.06
N LEU A 35 10.93 -35.80 -6.47
CA LEU A 35 10.02 -36.86 -6.06
C LEU A 35 10.82 -37.98 -5.37
N ASP A 36 10.63 -38.10 -4.07
CA ASP A 36 11.21 -39.13 -3.21
C ASP A 36 10.15 -40.18 -2.87
N THR A 37 10.33 -41.41 -3.34
CA THR A 37 9.38 -42.50 -3.11
C THR A 37 10.07 -43.71 -2.47
N ASN A 38 9.40 -44.30 -1.48
CA ASN A 38 9.87 -45.53 -0.82
C ASN A 38 9.47 -46.81 -1.57
N ALA A 39 8.72 -46.67 -2.67
CA ALA A 39 8.23 -47.75 -3.51
C ALA A 39 8.16 -47.27 -4.97
N ASP A 40 8.01 -48.22 -5.88
CA ASP A 40 7.79 -47.93 -7.30
C ASP A 40 6.47 -47.17 -7.49
N VAL A 41 6.48 -46.12 -8.34
CA VAL A 41 5.33 -45.27 -8.61
C VAL A 41 5.08 -45.16 -10.11
N HIS A 42 3.83 -45.36 -10.52
CA HIS A 42 3.40 -45.17 -11.91
C HIS A 42 3.07 -43.70 -12.16
N ILE A 43 3.96 -42.99 -12.84
CA ILE A 43 3.79 -41.56 -13.14
C ILE A 43 3.30 -41.42 -14.57
N GLY A 44 2.21 -40.68 -14.74
CA GLY A 44 1.64 -40.29 -16.03
C GLY A 44 2.16 -38.93 -16.50
N ASN A 45 2.21 -37.96 -15.58
CA ASN A 45 2.60 -36.59 -15.87
C ASN A 45 3.33 -35.95 -14.68
N VAL A 46 4.37 -35.18 -14.97
CA VAL A 46 4.96 -34.20 -14.06
C VAL A 46 4.86 -32.83 -14.70
N SER A 47 4.26 -31.89 -14.01
CA SER A 47 4.16 -30.51 -14.47
C SER A 47 4.44 -29.53 -13.34
N VAL A 48 4.93 -28.36 -13.71
CA VAL A 48 5.01 -27.20 -12.83
C VAL A 48 4.23 -26.07 -13.45
N SER A 49 3.52 -25.34 -12.61
CA SER A 49 2.81 -24.14 -13.02
C SER A 49 3.28 -22.95 -12.20
N PHE A 50 3.43 -21.80 -12.86
CA PHE A 50 3.62 -20.52 -12.23
C PHE A 50 2.41 -19.65 -12.51
N TRP A 51 1.74 -19.21 -11.45
CA TRP A 51 0.53 -18.41 -11.57
C TRP A 51 0.49 -17.27 -10.57
N ALA A 52 -0.23 -16.22 -10.95
CA ALA A 52 -0.49 -15.09 -10.09
C ALA A 52 -1.98 -14.74 -10.10
N ARG A 53 -2.51 -14.44 -8.91
CA ARG A 53 -3.92 -14.06 -8.77
C ARG A 53 -4.13 -13.11 -7.60
N SER A 54 -5.26 -12.42 -7.65
CA SER A 54 -5.87 -11.79 -6.50
C SER A 54 -7.14 -12.52 -6.08
N LYS A 55 -7.46 -12.41 -4.79
CA LYS A 55 -8.73 -12.84 -4.23
C LYS A 55 -9.23 -11.82 -3.23
N VAL A 56 -10.53 -11.65 -3.22
CA VAL A 56 -11.27 -10.77 -2.30
C VAL A 56 -12.38 -11.59 -1.65
N LYS A 57 -12.59 -11.39 -0.35
CA LYS A 57 -13.72 -11.88 0.42
C LYS A 57 -14.31 -10.70 1.19
N MET A 58 -15.55 -10.34 0.86
CA MET A 58 -16.30 -9.28 1.53
C MET A 58 -17.49 -9.90 2.26
N LEU A 59 -17.69 -9.56 3.52
CA LEU A 59 -18.94 -9.83 4.23
C LEU A 59 -19.70 -8.53 4.37
N GLN A 60 -20.95 -8.51 3.94
CA GLN A 60 -21.82 -7.35 4.16
C GLN A 60 -22.67 -7.62 5.39
N SER A 61 -22.52 -6.81 6.45
CA SER A 61 -23.36 -6.96 7.65
C SER A 61 -24.77 -6.43 7.35
N ALA A 62 -25.72 -7.31 7.04
CA ALA A 62 -27.12 -6.98 6.72
C ALA A 62 -28.09 -7.62 7.73
N GLY A 63 -27.96 -7.29 9.02
CA GLY A 63 -28.86 -7.79 10.06
C GLY A 63 -28.62 -9.27 10.39
N GLN A 64 -29.64 -10.13 10.23
CA GLN A 64 -29.56 -11.55 10.61
C GLN A 64 -28.79 -12.44 9.63
N SER A 65 -28.53 -11.96 8.40
CA SER A 65 -27.72 -12.67 7.40
C SER A 65 -26.53 -11.83 6.99
N VAL A 66 -25.38 -12.49 6.81
CA VAL A 66 -24.13 -11.85 6.40
C VAL A 66 -23.73 -12.43 5.04
N PRO A 67 -24.24 -11.89 3.92
CA PRO A 67 -23.85 -12.36 2.59
C PRO A 67 -22.34 -12.20 2.39
N VAL A 68 -21.75 -13.21 1.74
CA VAL A 68 -20.31 -13.26 1.45
C VAL A 68 -20.11 -13.11 -0.05
N HIS A 69 -19.50 -12.00 -0.46
CA HIS A 69 -19.10 -11.74 -1.84
C HIS A 69 -17.64 -12.12 -2.04
N ARG A 70 -17.30 -12.69 -3.20
CA ARG A 70 -15.94 -13.11 -3.52
C ARG A 70 -15.51 -12.60 -4.88
N GLY A 71 -14.38 -11.91 -4.91
CA GLY A 71 -13.70 -11.50 -6.13
C GLY A 71 -12.49 -12.40 -6.37
N ARG A 72 -12.15 -12.62 -7.64
CA ARG A 72 -10.90 -13.27 -8.04
C ARG A 72 -10.47 -12.71 -9.38
N THR A 73 -9.22 -12.29 -9.49
CA THR A 73 -8.58 -11.99 -10.77
C THR A 73 -7.39 -12.90 -10.99
N LEU A 74 -7.30 -13.56 -12.16
CA LEU A 74 -6.11 -14.30 -12.57
C LEU A 74 -5.26 -13.36 -13.44
N PHE A 75 -4.01 -13.13 -13.04
CA PHE A 75 -3.12 -12.24 -13.80
C PHE A 75 -2.37 -13.02 -14.89
N PHE A 76 -1.87 -14.21 -14.57
CA PHE A 76 -1.29 -15.13 -15.53
C PHE A 76 -1.30 -16.56 -14.97
N HIS A 77 -1.16 -17.53 -15.85
CA HIS A 77 -0.94 -18.93 -15.50
C HIS A 77 -0.15 -19.61 -16.60
N THR A 78 1.10 -19.93 -16.32
CA THR A 78 1.99 -20.63 -17.25
C THR A 78 2.27 -22.02 -16.68
N THR A 79 2.20 -23.05 -17.52
CA THR A 79 2.46 -24.43 -17.13
C THR A 79 3.53 -25.02 -18.04
N GLU A 80 4.51 -25.69 -17.45
CA GLU A 80 5.54 -26.46 -18.13
C GLU A 80 5.32 -27.94 -17.79
N THR A 81 5.17 -28.78 -18.81
CA THR A 81 5.15 -30.24 -18.66
C THR A 81 6.59 -30.74 -18.69
N LEU A 82 7.07 -31.27 -17.57
CA LEU A 82 8.45 -31.75 -17.42
C LEU A 82 8.61 -33.23 -17.79
N TYR A 83 7.51 -33.98 -17.68
CA TYR A 83 7.46 -35.38 -18.04
C TYR A 83 6.03 -35.78 -18.41
N GLU A 84 5.90 -36.59 -19.45
CA GLU A 84 4.65 -37.21 -19.87
C GLU A 84 4.94 -38.59 -20.43
N GLY A 85 4.23 -39.61 -19.93
CA GLY A 85 4.43 -41.00 -20.37
C GLY A 85 3.96 -42.00 -19.32
N GLN A 86 3.96 -43.29 -19.66
CA GLN A 86 3.50 -44.37 -18.77
C GLN A 86 4.66 -45.17 -18.18
N TYR A 87 5.57 -44.50 -17.47
CA TYR A 87 6.75 -45.13 -16.88
C TYR A 87 6.55 -45.42 -15.39
N THR A 88 7.01 -46.59 -14.96
CA THR A 88 7.10 -46.95 -13.55
C THR A 88 8.43 -46.44 -13.01
N HIS A 89 8.40 -45.34 -12.28
CA HIS A 89 9.55 -44.81 -11.57
C HIS A 89 9.91 -45.73 -10.41
N LYS A 90 11.18 -46.14 -10.35
CA LYS A 90 11.67 -46.96 -9.25
C LYS A 90 11.71 -46.17 -7.95
N ALA A 91 11.58 -46.89 -6.83
CA ALA A 91 11.83 -46.33 -5.51
C ALA A 91 13.16 -45.57 -5.47
N GLY A 92 13.17 -44.39 -4.86
CA GLY A 92 14.31 -43.48 -4.81
C GLY A 92 13.91 -42.04 -5.10
N SER A 93 14.91 -41.23 -5.45
CA SER A 93 14.76 -39.81 -5.75
C SER A 93 14.82 -39.59 -7.25
N SER A 94 13.78 -38.97 -7.81
CA SER A 94 13.74 -38.49 -9.19
C SER A 94 13.62 -36.96 -9.20
N GLY A 95 14.36 -36.30 -10.09
CA GLY A 95 14.37 -34.84 -10.21
C GLY A 95 14.07 -34.39 -11.63
N TRP A 96 13.21 -33.39 -11.80
CA TRP A 96 12.95 -32.76 -13.10
C TRP A 96 13.28 -31.27 -13.05
N PRO A 97 14.18 -30.76 -13.91
CA PRO A 97 14.53 -29.35 -13.94
C PRO A 97 13.35 -28.53 -14.47
N PHE A 98 13.20 -27.31 -13.97
CA PHE A 98 12.27 -26.32 -14.52
C PHE A 98 12.88 -24.93 -14.52
N HIS A 99 12.30 -24.04 -15.34
CA HIS A 99 12.66 -22.63 -15.30
C HIS A 99 11.49 -21.73 -15.70
N PHE A 100 11.29 -20.65 -14.94
CA PHE A 100 10.35 -19.58 -15.28
C PHE A 100 11.05 -18.23 -15.27
N VAL A 101 10.68 -17.38 -16.22
CA VAL A 101 10.98 -15.95 -16.16
C VAL A 101 9.77 -15.25 -15.52
N VAL A 102 10.02 -14.45 -14.49
CA VAL A 102 8.96 -13.67 -13.83
C VAL A 102 8.39 -12.65 -14.82
N PRO A 103 7.09 -12.73 -15.17
CA PRO A 103 6.52 -11.82 -16.16
C PRO A 103 6.58 -10.37 -15.70
N ALA A 104 6.74 -9.45 -16.65
CA ALA A 104 6.61 -8.01 -16.37
C ALA A 104 5.15 -7.54 -16.38
N GLN A 105 4.29 -8.29 -17.06
CA GLN A 105 2.90 -7.94 -17.33
C GLN A 105 1.99 -9.15 -17.11
N ALA A 106 0.73 -8.86 -16.78
CA ALA A 106 -0.35 -9.84 -16.80
C ALA A 106 -0.61 -10.33 -18.23
N ASP A 107 -1.11 -11.55 -18.33
CA ASP A 107 -1.59 -12.16 -19.57
C ASP A 107 -2.99 -11.60 -19.90
N PRO A 108 -3.16 -10.90 -21.03
CA PRO A 108 -4.45 -10.36 -21.45
C PRO A 108 -5.55 -11.43 -21.56
N THR A 109 -5.21 -12.67 -21.92
CA THR A 109 -6.17 -13.77 -22.10
C THR A 109 -6.78 -14.22 -20.77
N CYS A 110 -6.02 -14.09 -19.66
CA CYS A 110 -6.51 -14.37 -18.32
C CYS A 110 -7.53 -13.31 -17.84
N LEU A 111 -7.49 -12.11 -18.43
CA LEU A 111 -8.29 -10.95 -18.04
C LEU A 111 -9.54 -10.77 -18.91
N SER A 112 -9.50 -11.19 -20.18
CA SER A 112 -10.59 -11.00 -21.15
C SER A 112 -11.90 -11.72 -20.78
N GLY A 113 -11.84 -12.74 -19.93
CA GLY A 113 -13.03 -13.45 -19.42
C GLY A 113 -13.76 -12.72 -18.29
N GLN A 114 -13.16 -11.66 -17.72
CA GLN A 114 -13.74 -10.93 -16.61
C GLN A 114 -14.40 -9.66 -17.12
N LYS A 115 -15.71 -9.49 -16.89
CA LYS A 115 -16.42 -8.25 -17.22
C LYS A 115 -16.53 -7.39 -15.98
N SER A 116 -15.73 -6.34 -15.91
CA SER A 116 -15.75 -5.41 -14.79
C SER A 116 -15.47 -4.00 -15.28
N LYS A 117 -16.48 -3.14 -15.15
CA LYS A 117 -16.35 -1.71 -15.41
C LYS A 117 -15.32 -1.12 -14.49
N GLY A 118 -14.32 -0.45 -15.04
CA GLY A 118 -13.45 0.40 -14.24
C GLY A 118 -14.27 1.45 -13.48
N ASN A 119 -13.73 1.92 -12.36
CA ASN A 119 -14.18 3.15 -11.73
C ASN A 119 -12.94 3.95 -11.29
N GLY A 120 -13.11 5.10 -10.63
CA GLY A 120 -11.97 5.92 -10.18
C GLY A 120 -10.95 5.22 -9.26
N TYR A 121 -11.24 3.99 -8.80
CA TYR A 121 -10.42 3.22 -7.86
C TYR A 121 -9.92 1.87 -8.41
N PHE A 122 -10.56 1.29 -9.42
CA PHE A 122 -10.21 -0.03 -9.96
C PHE A 122 -10.03 0.00 -11.48
N ARG A 123 -9.12 -0.83 -11.99
CA ARG A 123 -8.92 -1.00 -13.43
C ARG A 123 -10.15 -1.59 -14.11
N SER A 124 -10.36 -1.18 -15.35
CA SER A 124 -11.37 -1.75 -16.23
C SER A 124 -10.83 -3.00 -16.91
N THR A 125 -11.64 -4.05 -16.97
CA THR A 125 -11.45 -5.15 -17.92
C THR A 125 -12.33 -4.97 -19.17
N GLU A 126 -13.08 -3.87 -19.27
CA GLU A 126 -13.83 -3.49 -20.47
C GLU A 126 -12.99 -2.54 -21.34
N GLY A 127 -12.87 -2.87 -22.63
CA GLY A 127 -12.14 -2.09 -23.64
C GLY A 127 -10.87 -2.79 -24.18
N ASN A 128 -10.21 -2.17 -25.17
CA ASN A 128 -9.00 -2.71 -25.82
C ASN A 128 -7.68 -2.28 -25.14
N GLN A 129 -7.73 -1.54 -24.03
CA GLN A 129 -6.56 -1.00 -23.36
C GLN A 129 -6.49 -1.48 -21.90
N PHE A 130 -5.85 -2.62 -21.69
CA PHE A 130 -5.61 -3.17 -20.36
C PHE A 130 -4.34 -2.57 -19.77
N ASP A 131 -4.41 -2.05 -18.55
CA ASP A 131 -3.19 -1.84 -17.74
C ASP A 131 -2.76 -3.18 -17.14
N LEU A 132 -1.82 -3.81 -17.82
CA LEU A 132 -1.29 -5.14 -17.51
C LEU A 132 -0.24 -5.15 -16.40
N THR A 133 0.00 -4.01 -15.71
CA THR A 133 1.03 -3.96 -14.67
C THR A 133 0.70 -4.92 -13.53
N LEU A 134 1.63 -5.80 -13.18
CA LEU A 134 1.45 -6.77 -12.10
C LEU A 134 1.50 -6.11 -10.71
N PRO A 135 0.52 -6.37 -9.82
CA PRO A 135 0.52 -5.83 -8.47
C PRO A 135 1.53 -6.54 -7.55
N PRO A 136 2.11 -5.87 -6.54
CA PRO A 136 2.97 -6.53 -5.55
C PRO A 136 2.22 -7.63 -4.80
N THR A 137 2.96 -8.64 -4.30
CA THR A 137 2.43 -9.59 -3.31
C THR A 137 1.92 -8.80 -2.10
N MET A 138 0.68 -9.06 -1.71
CA MET A 138 0.07 -8.39 -0.57
C MET A 138 -0.90 -9.30 0.16
N TYR A 139 -1.17 -8.96 1.42
CA TYR A 139 -2.27 -9.50 2.18
C TYR A 139 -2.83 -8.40 3.06
N HIS A 140 -4.14 -8.27 3.06
CA HIS A 140 -4.88 -7.37 3.92
C HIS A 140 -6.04 -8.12 4.55
N PHE A 141 -6.16 -7.98 5.86
CA PHE A 141 -7.23 -8.59 6.64
C PHE A 141 -7.73 -7.57 7.65
N ARG A 142 -9.03 -7.33 7.63
CA ARG A 142 -9.68 -6.42 8.55
C ARG A 142 -10.43 -7.21 9.62
N ASN A 143 -9.89 -7.19 10.84
CA ASN A 143 -10.58 -7.66 12.03
C ASN A 143 -11.79 -6.76 12.32
N GLY A 144 -12.99 -7.32 12.34
CA GLY A 144 -14.23 -6.60 12.64
C GLY A 144 -15.48 -7.45 12.39
N PRO A 145 -16.69 -6.87 12.51
CA PRO A 145 -17.95 -7.61 12.32
C PRO A 145 -18.08 -8.28 10.95
N ALA A 146 -17.37 -7.73 9.95
CA ALA A 146 -17.39 -8.16 8.57
C ALA A 146 -16.14 -8.95 8.13
N ASN A 147 -15.12 -9.23 8.97
CA ASN A 147 -13.93 -10.04 8.63
C ASN A 147 -13.53 -10.08 7.13
N ASN A 148 -13.28 -8.89 6.56
CA ASN A 148 -12.99 -8.73 5.14
C ASN A 148 -11.53 -9.05 4.87
N GLU A 149 -11.26 -9.65 3.72
CA GLU A 149 -9.94 -10.12 3.37
C GLU A 149 -9.66 -9.92 1.89
N CYS A 150 -8.46 -9.47 1.56
CA CYS A 150 -7.98 -9.50 0.19
C CYS A 150 -6.48 -9.78 0.13
N PHE A 151 -6.04 -10.40 -0.97
CA PHE A 151 -4.63 -10.69 -1.18
C PHE A 151 -4.28 -10.81 -2.66
N VAL A 152 -3.01 -10.57 -2.95
CA VAL A 152 -2.35 -10.83 -4.23
C VAL A 152 -1.24 -11.83 -3.95
N GLU A 153 -1.21 -12.93 -4.71
CA GLU A 153 -0.23 -14.00 -4.52
C GLU A 153 0.32 -14.50 -5.85
N TYR A 154 1.57 -14.97 -5.78
CA TYR A 154 2.33 -15.58 -6.86
C TYR A 154 2.81 -16.92 -6.34
N VAL A 155 2.61 -18.00 -7.09
CA VAL A 155 2.82 -19.36 -6.58
C VAL A 155 3.36 -20.26 -7.69
N LEU A 156 4.43 -21.00 -7.37
CA LEU A 156 4.80 -22.20 -8.09
C LEU A 156 4.01 -23.38 -7.54
N GLU A 157 3.43 -24.18 -8.41
CA GLU A 157 2.71 -25.40 -8.05
C GLU A 157 3.21 -26.56 -8.91
N ALA A 158 3.84 -27.53 -8.25
CA ALA A 158 4.26 -28.80 -8.84
C ALA A 158 3.12 -29.81 -8.73
N ARG A 159 2.92 -30.58 -9.79
CA ARG A 159 1.94 -31.66 -9.85
C ARG A 159 2.59 -32.92 -10.39
N VAL A 160 2.37 -34.03 -9.68
CA VAL A 160 2.65 -35.38 -10.17
C VAL A 160 1.32 -36.12 -10.25
N THR A 161 0.96 -36.56 -11.44
CA THR A 161 -0.28 -37.29 -11.71
C THR A 161 0.04 -38.74 -12.03
N GLU A 162 -0.70 -39.67 -11.42
CA GLU A 162 -0.62 -41.10 -11.74
C GLU A 162 -0.98 -41.37 -13.21
N ALA A 163 -0.48 -42.48 -13.78
CA ALA A 163 -0.86 -42.89 -15.13
C ALA A 163 -2.37 -43.18 -15.24
N GLU A 164 -3.00 -42.73 -16.32
CA GLU A 164 -4.46 -42.81 -16.51
C GLU A 164 -5.01 -44.25 -16.48
N ASP A 165 -4.27 -45.20 -17.03
CA ASP A 165 -4.71 -46.59 -17.19
C ASP A 165 -4.49 -47.47 -15.96
N LEU A 166 -3.92 -46.92 -14.87
CA LEU A 166 -3.58 -47.71 -13.68
C LEU A 166 -4.84 -48.23 -12.94
N HIS A 167 -5.92 -47.46 -12.97
CA HIS A 167 -7.15 -47.81 -12.27
C HIS A 167 -8.38 -47.56 -13.16
N ARG A 168 -9.12 -48.62 -13.48
CA ARG A 168 -10.35 -48.52 -14.30
C ARG A 168 -11.53 -47.84 -13.61
N THR A 169 -11.49 -47.70 -12.29
CA THR A 169 -12.65 -47.29 -11.47
C THR A 169 -12.44 -45.98 -10.72
N ARG A 170 -11.21 -45.45 -10.66
CA ARG A 170 -10.93 -44.16 -10.01
C ARG A 170 -10.12 -43.25 -10.90
N SER A 171 -10.34 -41.95 -10.74
CA SER A 171 -9.50 -40.94 -11.37
C SER A 171 -8.06 -41.03 -10.86
N PRO A 172 -7.06 -40.71 -11.71
CA PRO A 172 -5.66 -40.68 -11.33
C PRO A 172 -5.42 -39.80 -10.10
N LYS A 173 -4.60 -40.27 -9.15
CA LYS A 173 -4.21 -39.43 -8.02
C LYS A 173 -3.31 -38.30 -8.52
N VAL A 174 -3.49 -37.11 -7.94
CA VAL A 174 -2.63 -35.95 -8.18
C VAL A 174 -2.00 -35.54 -6.85
N ASN A 175 -0.68 -35.67 -6.76
CA ASN A 175 0.11 -35.11 -5.67
C ASN A 175 0.50 -33.68 -6.05
N LYS A 176 0.46 -32.77 -5.06
CA LYS A 176 0.69 -31.33 -5.29
C LYS A 176 1.60 -30.76 -4.23
N SER A 177 2.54 -29.93 -4.66
CA SER A 177 3.38 -29.13 -3.77
C SER A 177 3.40 -27.70 -4.25
N THR A 178 3.42 -26.76 -3.32
CA THR A 178 3.32 -25.31 -3.60
C THR A 178 4.49 -24.57 -2.98
N TYR A 179 5.02 -23.60 -3.72
CA TYR A 179 6.07 -22.70 -3.26
C TYR A 179 5.65 -21.24 -3.52
N PRO A 180 5.32 -20.46 -2.47
CA PRO A 180 4.88 -19.08 -2.61
C PRO A 180 6.05 -18.17 -3.01
N ILE A 181 5.77 -17.22 -3.89
CA ILE A 181 6.71 -16.23 -4.42
C ILE A 181 6.31 -14.83 -3.92
N VAL A 182 7.29 -14.11 -3.38
CA VAL A 182 7.13 -12.69 -3.03
C VAL A 182 7.55 -11.85 -4.23
N PHE A 183 6.58 -11.21 -4.88
CA PHE A 183 6.80 -10.37 -6.05
C PHE A 183 6.68 -8.90 -5.68
N HIS A 184 7.67 -8.09 -6.08
CA HIS A 184 7.59 -6.64 -6.04
C HIS A 184 7.82 -6.09 -7.46
N PRO A 185 7.01 -5.11 -7.91
CA PRO A 185 7.33 -4.39 -9.13
C PRO A 185 8.68 -3.70 -8.99
N SER A 186 9.37 -3.52 -10.11
CA SER A 186 10.65 -2.80 -10.13
C SER A 186 10.47 -1.39 -9.57
N SER A 187 11.33 -1.01 -8.62
CA SER A 187 11.43 0.37 -8.15
C SER A 187 12.11 1.24 -9.21
N THR A 188 12.10 2.56 -9.02
CA THR A 188 12.93 3.44 -9.83
C THR A 188 14.42 3.13 -9.57
N PRO A 189 15.26 3.03 -10.61
CA PRO A 189 16.68 2.70 -10.45
C PRO A 189 17.47 3.84 -9.80
N LYS A 190 16.93 5.06 -9.84
CA LYS A 190 17.48 6.25 -9.21
C LYS A 190 16.50 6.78 -8.15
N PRO A 191 17.00 7.50 -7.13
CA PRO A 191 16.18 8.27 -6.23
C PRO A 191 15.23 9.20 -7.01
N ILE A 192 13.99 9.35 -6.55
CA ILE A 192 13.04 10.30 -7.14
C ILE A 192 13.51 11.73 -6.85
N GLU A 193 13.46 12.60 -7.85
CA GLU A 193 13.78 14.02 -7.68
C GLU A 193 12.51 14.87 -7.44
N GLU A 194 11.37 14.41 -7.96
CA GLU A 194 10.09 15.10 -7.88
C GLU A 194 9.11 14.39 -6.93
N TYR A 195 8.69 15.10 -5.88
CA TYR A 195 7.76 14.57 -4.86
C TYR A 195 6.29 14.92 -5.11
N ASN A 196 6.01 15.77 -6.11
CA ASN A 196 4.68 16.30 -6.42
C ASN A 196 3.94 16.81 -5.18
N LEU A 197 4.42 17.93 -4.61
CA LEU A 197 3.88 18.45 -3.36
C LEU A 197 2.44 18.94 -3.52
N LEU A 198 1.53 18.38 -2.72
CA LEU A 198 0.16 18.86 -2.58
C LEU A 198 0.14 20.01 -1.59
N THR A 199 -0.34 21.17 -2.04
CA THR A 199 -0.45 22.37 -1.21
C THR A 199 -1.84 22.46 -0.59
N LYS A 200 -1.89 22.68 0.73
CA LYS A 200 -3.11 22.99 1.49
C LYS A 200 -2.93 24.31 2.21
N ASN A 201 -3.88 25.21 2.01
CA ASN A 201 -3.91 26.51 2.66
C ASN A 201 -5.02 26.53 3.71
N GLN A 202 -4.70 27.06 4.88
CA GLN A 202 -5.69 27.26 5.94
C GLN A 202 -5.56 28.68 6.51
N LEU A 203 -6.68 29.41 6.44
CA LEU A 203 -6.78 30.74 7.02
C LEU A 203 -6.97 30.63 8.53
N PHE A 204 -6.11 31.34 9.27
CA PHE A 204 -6.25 31.55 10.70
C PHE A 204 -6.54 33.02 10.98
N SER A 205 -7.42 33.27 11.94
CA SER A 205 -7.72 34.63 12.42
C SER A 205 -7.74 34.65 13.93
N ILE A 206 -6.99 35.58 14.51
CA ILE A 206 -6.94 35.84 15.95
C ILE A 206 -7.51 37.24 16.18
N THR A 207 -8.49 37.36 17.06
CA THR A 207 -9.11 38.64 17.41
C THR A 207 -8.96 38.86 18.91
N THR A 208 -8.08 39.78 19.31
CA THR A 208 -7.80 40.03 20.73
C THR A 208 -7.11 41.36 20.96
N MET A 209 -7.48 42.06 22.03
CA MET A 209 -6.82 43.32 22.43
C MET A 209 -5.30 43.17 22.65
N ARG A 210 -4.79 41.96 22.90
CA ARG A 210 -3.34 41.69 23.02
C ARG A 210 -2.54 41.95 21.74
N LEU A 211 -3.21 42.13 20.61
CA LEU A 211 -2.58 42.50 19.34
C LEU A 211 -2.18 43.97 19.27
N LEU A 212 -2.65 44.82 20.19
CA LEU A 212 -2.23 46.22 20.25
C LEU A 212 -0.89 46.35 21.01
N PRO A 213 0.03 47.23 20.55
CA PRO A 213 1.32 47.44 21.21
C PRO A 213 1.24 47.75 22.71
N GLN A 214 0.15 48.40 23.14
CA GLN A 214 -0.10 48.77 24.53
C GLN A 214 -0.32 47.59 25.50
N TYR A 215 -0.48 46.36 24.99
CA TYR A 215 -0.66 45.15 25.79
C TYR A 215 0.46 44.11 25.60
N THR A 216 1.54 44.47 24.90
CA THR A 216 2.73 43.61 24.75
C THR A 216 3.32 43.31 26.12
N GLY A 217 3.47 42.02 26.47
CA GLY A 217 4.07 41.58 27.74
C GLY A 217 3.21 41.79 29.00
N THR A 218 1.96 42.23 28.88
CA THR A 218 1.08 42.51 30.03
C THR A 218 -0.20 41.67 30.03
N MET A 219 -0.67 41.24 31.22
CA MET A 219 -1.98 40.60 31.33
C MET A 219 -3.11 41.63 31.16
N LEU A 220 -4.11 41.30 30.33
CA LEU A 220 -5.33 42.11 30.18
C LEU A 220 -5.99 42.30 31.55
N ARG A 221 -6.19 43.55 31.97
CA ARG A 221 -6.92 43.88 33.20
C ARG A 221 -8.37 43.42 33.06
N ILE A 222 -9.05 43.17 34.18
CA ILE A 222 -10.44 42.70 34.21
C ILE A 222 -11.38 43.60 33.37
N ARG A 223 -11.13 44.92 33.38
CA ARG A 223 -11.84 45.91 32.55
C ARG A 223 -11.62 45.74 31.04
N ASP A 224 -10.42 45.31 30.63
CA ASP A 224 -10.09 45.06 29.23
C ASP A 224 -10.68 43.73 28.75
N ARG A 225 -10.75 42.72 29.64
CA ARG A 225 -11.49 41.47 29.38
C ARG A 225 -12.99 41.73 29.21
N ALA A 226 -13.57 42.61 30.03
CA ALA A 226 -14.97 43.00 29.86
C ALA A 226 -15.18 43.73 28.52
N ARG A 227 -14.32 44.69 28.15
CA ARG A 227 -14.39 45.34 26.83
C ARG A 227 -14.26 44.36 25.67
N SER A 228 -13.48 43.28 25.83
CA SER A 228 -13.37 42.25 24.81
C SER A 228 -14.69 41.46 24.57
N ILE A 229 -15.59 41.44 25.55
CA ILE A 229 -16.86 40.71 25.43
C ILE A 229 -17.97 41.62 24.86
N PHE A 230 -17.91 42.94 25.15
CA PHE A 230 -19.01 43.87 24.82
C PHE A 230 -18.82 44.70 23.54
N ARG A 231 -17.65 44.67 22.88
CA ARG A 231 -17.41 45.41 21.61
C ARG A 231 -16.60 44.59 20.59
N PRO A 232 -17.15 43.49 20.04
CA PRO A 232 -16.44 42.64 19.09
C PRO A 232 -16.03 43.36 17.79
N ARG A 233 -16.78 44.39 17.37
CA ARG A 233 -16.55 45.13 16.12
C ARG A 233 -15.36 46.10 16.17
N SER A 234 -14.84 46.42 17.35
CA SER A 234 -13.70 47.35 17.54
C SER A 234 -12.42 46.62 17.99
N MET A 235 -12.37 45.30 17.86
CA MET A 235 -11.19 44.52 18.24
C MET A 235 -10.17 44.47 17.12
N PRO A 236 -8.87 44.56 17.44
CA PRO A 236 -7.84 44.24 16.46
C PRO A 236 -7.94 42.77 16.06
N ARG A 237 -7.75 42.51 14.78
CA ARG A 237 -7.76 41.17 14.17
C ARG A 237 -6.47 40.99 13.40
N PHE A 238 -5.82 39.86 13.62
CA PHE A 238 -4.65 39.41 12.89
C PHE A 238 -5.05 38.16 12.10
N SER A 239 -4.86 38.17 10.78
CA SER A 239 -5.13 36.99 9.95
C SER A 239 -3.90 36.59 9.15
N PHE A 240 -3.66 35.29 9.07
CA PHE A 240 -2.55 34.70 8.34
C PHE A 240 -2.99 33.38 7.70
N ILE A 241 -2.33 33.01 6.60
CA ILE A 241 -2.54 31.76 5.89
C ILE A 241 -1.39 30.83 6.25
N LEU A 242 -1.72 29.68 6.83
CA LEU A 242 -0.81 28.57 6.98
C LEU A 242 -0.84 27.74 5.70
N THR A 243 0.31 27.61 5.04
CA THR A 243 0.49 26.76 3.87
C THR A 243 1.27 25.52 4.27
N VAL A 244 0.66 24.35 4.03
CA VAL A 244 1.29 23.04 4.25
C VAL A 244 1.45 22.37 2.89
N GLN A 245 2.67 21.97 2.56
CA GLN A 245 2.96 21.20 1.35
C GLN A 245 3.46 19.82 1.74
N SER A 246 2.67 18.78 1.40
CA SER A 246 3.01 17.39 1.67
C SER A 246 3.24 16.61 0.36
N PRO A 247 4.15 15.64 0.33
CA PRO A 247 4.48 14.93 -0.90
C PRO A 247 3.41 13.90 -1.24
N THR A 248 3.08 13.79 -2.53
CA THR A 248 2.12 12.80 -3.04
C THR A 248 2.79 11.54 -3.55
N ILE A 249 4.10 11.61 -3.84
CA ILE A 249 4.93 10.47 -4.20
C ILE A 249 6.01 10.31 -3.15
N ILE A 250 6.20 9.08 -2.68
CA ILE A 250 7.24 8.75 -1.72
C ILE A 250 7.94 7.47 -2.18
N GLN A 251 9.26 7.51 -2.21
CA GLN A 251 10.08 6.33 -2.44
C GLN A 251 10.55 5.77 -1.09
N LEU A 252 10.34 4.46 -0.89
CA LEU A 252 10.88 3.78 0.27
C LEU A 252 12.42 3.77 0.19
N PHE A 253 13.07 3.91 1.34
CA PHE A 253 14.53 3.96 1.46
C PHE A 253 15.22 5.07 0.65
N HIS A 254 14.51 6.17 0.37
CA HIS A 254 15.11 7.36 -0.23
C HIS A 254 16.30 7.87 0.63
N PRO A 255 17.44 8.26 0.01
CA PRO A 255 18.62 8.75 0.74
C PRO A 255 18.36 10.09 1.45
N ASP A 256 17.47 10.92 0.93
CA ASP A 256 17.06 12.18 1.57
C ASP A 256 15.76 12.03 2.37
N PRO A 257 15.58 12.83 3.44
CA PRO A 257 14.32 12.90 4.18
C PRO A 257 13.15 13.34 3.30
N ILE A 258 11.95 12.85 3.62
CA ILE A 258 10.71 13.18 2.92
C ILE A 258 10.38 14.66 3.16
N PRO A 259 10.28 15.52 2.14
CA PRO A 259 10.01 16.93 2.33
C PRO A 259 8.60 17.14 2.87
N PHE A 260 8.48 17.93 3.93
CA PHE A 260 7.17 18.36 4.46
C PHE A 260 7.30 19.83 4.84
N LEU A 261 6.72 20.70 4.02
CA LEU A 261 6.99 22.13 4.05
C LEU A 261 5.85 22.88 4.73
N ILE A 262 6.20 23.80 5.63
CA ILE A 262 5.26 24.66 6.32
C ILE A 262 5.71 26.12 6.16
N SER A 263 4.82 26.98 5.68
CA SER A 263 5.06 28.43 5.61
C SER A 263 3.85 29.20 6.08
N VAL A 264 4.08 30.46 6.45
CA VAL A 264 3.03 31.38 6.86
C VAL A 264 3.13 32.66 6.05
N THR A 265 2.01 33.05 5.46
CA THR A 265 1.84 34.33 4.76
C THR A 265 0.78 35.17 5.43
N LEU A 266 0.90 36.49 5.33
CA LEU A 266 -0.16 37.39 5.78
C LEU A 266 -1.35 37.30 4.82
N ASP A 267 -2.58 37.40 5.34
CA ASP A 267 -3.77 37.41 4.48
C ASP A 267 -3.95 38.80 3.84
N PRO A 268 -3.80 38.94 2.51
CA PRO A 268 -3.87 40.22 1.82
C PRO A 268 -5.30 40.80 1.78
N SER A 269 -6.32 39.96 1.98
CA SER A 269 -7.73 40.37 2.02
C SER A 269 -8.16 40.85 3.40
N SER A 270 -7.36 40.53 4.43
CA SER A 270 -7.63 40.97 5.77
C SER A 270 -7.26 42.45 5.89
N GLU A 271 -8.28 43.25 6.17
CA GLU A 271 -8.10 44.51 6.88
C GLU A 271 -7.46 44.19 8.24
N ASN A 272 -6.13 43.99 8.29
CA ASN A 272 -5.31 43.97 9.51
C ASN A 272 -5.29 45.40 10.10
N ARG A 273 -6.48 46.00 10.23
CA ARG A 273 -6.75 47.44 10.21
C ARG A 273 -6.25 48.19 11.42
N ASN A 274 -5.59 47.54 12.38
CA ASN A 274 -5.15 48.14 13.63
C ASN A 274 -3.92 47.46 14.26
N ILE A 275 -3.12 46.72 13.48
CA ILE A 275 -1.89 46.08 14.00
C ILE A 275 -0.70 46.82 13.41
N ALA A 276 0.02 47.56 14.25
CA ALA A 276 1.29 48.16 13.88
C ALA A 276 2.39 47.09 13.92
N GLU A 277 3.35 47.16 13.01
CA GLU A 277 4.56 46.33 13.08
C GLU A 277 5.30 46.54 14.40
N PRO A 278 5.97 45.49 14.94
CA PRO A 278 6.14 44.17 14.36
C PRO A 278 4.91 43.26 14.51
N TYR A 279 4.67 42.40 13.53
CA TYR A 279 3.60 41.41 13.60
C TYR A 279 3.80 40.41 14.75
N PRO A 280 2.72 39.84 15.30
CA PRO A 280 2.82 38.78 16.31
C PRO A 280 3.63 37.59 15.80
N GLU A 281 4.46 37.06 16.70
CA GLU A 281 5.20 35.83 16.46
C GLU A 281 4.27 34.62 16.40
N ILE A 282 4.39 33.82 15.34
CA ILE A 282 3.61 32.60 15.16
C ILE A 282 4.51 31.42 15.51
N VAL A 283 4.11 30.64 16.53
CA VAL A 283 4.91 29.52 17.03
C VAL A 283 4.21 28.20 16.76
N LEU A 284 4.85 27.33 15.97
CA LEU A 284 4.44 25.95 15.78
C LEU A 284 4.79 25.14 17.03
N ARG A 285 3.78 24.89 17.87
CA ARG A 285 3.93 24.19 19.15
C ARG A 285 3.98 22.68 18.99
N SER A 286 3.14 22.10 18.14
CA SER A 286 3.08 20.66 17.93
C SER A 286 2.72 20.35 16.48
N LEU A 287 3.13 19.17 16.03
CA LEU A 287 2.83 18.65 14.71
C LEU A 287 2.65 17.14 14.79
N LYS A 288 1.56 16.67 14.22
CA LYS A 288 1.31 15.25 14.01
C LYS A 288 1.29 15.00 12.51
N VAL A 289 2.10 14.06 12.06
CA VAL A 289 2.15 13.62 10.66
C VAL A 289 1.78 12.15 10.62
N ASP A 290 0.69 11.87 9.91
CA ASP A 290 0.13 10.53 9.78
C ASP A 290 0.27 10.04 8.33
N LEU A 291 0.67 8.77 8.16
CA LEU A 291 0.49 8.04 6.92
C LEU A 291 -0.91 7.45 6.89
N ARG A 292 -1.77 7.99 6.04
CA ARG A 292 -3.04 7.32 5.74
C ARG A 292 -2.80 6.29 4.66
N SER A 293 -3.23 5.07 4.93
CA SER A 293 -3.24 3.95 3.99
C SER A 293 -4.68 3.66 3.62
N TRP A 294 -4.97 3.56 2.33
CA TRP A 294 -6.26 3.12 1.81
C TRP A 294 -6.10 1.75 1.18
N VAL A 295 -7.04 0.86 1.51
CA VAL A 295 -7.19 -0.43 0.85
C VAL A 295 -8.61 -0.49 0.31
N GLY A 296 -8.74 -0.53 -1.00
CA GLY A 296 -10.01 -0.77 -1.66
C GLY A 296 -10.05 -2.20 -2.18
N TYR A 297 -11.19 -2.84 -2.06
CA TYR A 297 -11.41 -4.16 -2.63
C TYR A 297 -12.82 -4.27 -3.22
N ARG A 298 -12.93 -5.07 -4.28
CA ARG A 298 -14.16 -5.26 -5.06
C ARG A 298 -14.47 -6.73 -5.24
N ALA A 299 -15.75 -7.07 -5.09
CA ALA A 299 -16.31 -8.37 -5.39
C ALA A 299 -17.67 -8.19 -6.06
N ASP A 300 -17.82 -8.72 -7.28
CA ASP A 300 -19.01 -8.53 -8.12
C ASP A 300 -19.33 -7.03 -8.35
N GLN A 301 -20.54 -6.62 -8.02
CA GLN A 301 -21.01 -5.23 -8.05
C GLN A 301 -20.68 -4.43 -6.77
N TYR A 302 -20.10 -5.08 -5.76
CA TYR A 302 -19.81 -4.48 -4.46
C TYR A 302 -18.36 -4.04 -4.38
N SER A 303 -18.14 -2.88 -3.80
CA SER A 303 -16.80 -2.40 -3.48
C SER A 303 -16.82 -1.67 -2.16
N GLU A 304 -15.71 -1.75 -1.44
CA GLU A 304 -15.48 -1.04 -0.19
C GLU A 304 -14.09 -0.42 -0.23
N LEU A 305 -13.97 0.75 0.40
CA LEU A 305 -12.70 1.43 0.60
C LEU A 305 -12.51 1.62 2.10
N THR A 306 -11.50 0.95 2.65
CA THR A 306 -11.11 1.12 4.04
C THR A 306 -9.85 1.95 4.12
N TRP A 307 -9.64 2.58 5.27
CA TRP A 307 -8.41 3.30 5.54
C TRP A 307 -7.94 3.08 6.97
N ALA A 308 -6.64 3.16 7.16
CA ALA A 308 -5.99 3.17 8.46
C ALA A 308 -4.96 4.30 8.49
N SER A 309 -4.80 4.90 9.67
CA SER A 309 -3.80 5.95 9.91
C SER A 309 -2.66 5.38 10.73
N THR A 310 -1.43 5.51 10.23
CA THR A 310 -0.22 5.14 10.94
C THR A 310 0.57 6.40 11.26
N PRO A 311 0.80 6.73 12.54
CA PRO A 311 1.60 7.90 12.88
C PRO A 311 3.05 7.69 12.40
N ILE A 312 3.55 8.59 11.56
CA ILE A 312 4.98 8.62 11.18
C ILE A 312 5.75 9.47 12.18
N HIS A 313 5.11 10.54 12.64
CA HIS A 313 5.69 11.44 13.60
C HIS A 313 4.62 12.01 14.53
N ALA A 314 4.87 11.91 15.82
CA ALA A 314 4.09 12.56 16.86
C ALA A 314 5.06 13.31 17.78
N CYS A 315 5.46 14.53 17.39
CA CYS A 315 6.22 15.41 18.26
C CYS A 315 5.27 16.34 19.01
N ASN A 316 5.31 16.24 20.34
CA ASN A 316 4.44 17.01 21.21
C ASN A 316 4.96 18.44 21.44
N MET A 317 6.24 18.74 21.12
CA MET A 317 6.82 20.09 21.30
C MET A 317 7.86 20.43 20.22
N LEU A 318 7.46 21.24 19.23
CA LEU A 318 8.34 21.80 18.18
C LEU A 318 8.92 23.17 18.54
N ASN A 319 8.14 24.02 19.23
CA ASN A 319 8.48 25.41 19.56
C ASN A 319 9.23 26.17 18.43
N GLN A 320 8.83 25.93 17.18
CA GLN A 320 9.46 26.54 16.01
C GLN A 320 8.77 27.86 15.66
N VAL A 321 9.54 28.91 15.46
CA VAL A 321 9.04 30.22 15.06
C VAL A 321 8.81 30.24 13.56
N LEU A 322 7.58 30.58 13.15
CA LEU A 322 7.20 30.78 11.76
C LEU A 322 7.10 32.29 11.53
N ALA A 323 8.11 32.86 10.86
CA ALA A 323 8.10 34.27 10.51
C ALA A 323 7.05 34.52 9.41
N PRO A 324 6.00 35.34 9.65
CA PRO A 324 5.10 35.74 8.59
C PRO A 324 5.86 36.63 7.60
N THR A 325 5.67 36.37 6.31
CA THR A 325 6.31 37.13 5.24
C THR A 325 5.26 37.51 4.21
N GLU A 326 5.41 38.68 3.60
CA GLU A 326 4.49 39.15 2.55
C GLU A 326 4.59 38.26 1.30
N ASP A 327 5.80 37.77 0.99
CA ASP A 327 6.10 36.94 -0.19
C ASP A 327 6.29 35.43 0.12
N GLY A 328 5.88 34.97 1.31
CA GLY A 328 5.95 33.54 1.65
C GLY A 328 7.38 32.99 1.65
N GLY A 329 8.25 33.61 2.45
CA GLY A 329 9.66 33.28 2.65
C GLY A 329 9.93 31.80 2.92
N ALA A 330 11.22 31.46 2.96
CA ALA A 330 11.69 30.07 2.89
C ALA A 330 10.88 29.13 3.81
N PRO A 331 10.16 28.13 3.25
CA PRO A 331 9.32 27.28 4.04
C PRO A 331 10.14 26.44 5.00
N LEU A 332 9.62 26.22 6.21
CA LEU A 332 10.20 25.32 7.18
C LEU A 332 10.02 23.88 6.69
N ASN A 333 11.12 23.21 6.35
CA ASN A 333 11.11 21.80 6.00
C ASN A 333 11.21 20.93 7.26
N ILE A 334 10.05 20.53 7.79
CA ILE A 334 9.92 19.62 8.94
C ILE A 334 10.56 18.27 8.62
N GLY A 335 10.43 17.82 7.37
CA GLY A 335 11.00 16.58 6.87
C GLY A 335 12.49 16.48 7.13
N THR A 336 13.24 17.52 6.77
CA THR A 336 14.68 17.61 7.04
C THR A 336 14.95 17.81 8.53
N LEU A 337 14.19 18.70 9.19
CA LEU A 337 14.40 19.04 10.61
C LEU A 337 14.31 17.80 11.54
N TYR A 338 13.41 16.87 11.23
CA TYR A 338 13.19 15.65 12.02
C TYR A 338 13.60 14.37 11.30
N ASN A 339 14.30 14.49 10.17
CA ASN A 339 14.79 13.35 9.40
C ASN A 339 13.69 12.32 9.06
N PHE A 340 12.56 12.78 8.52
CA PHE A 340 11.42 11.93 8.16
C PHE A 340 11.78 10.90 7.10
N ARG A 341 11.75 9.61 7.46
CA ARG A 341 12.08 8.49 6.57
C ARG A 341 11.11 7.33 6.79
N LEU A 342 10.58 6.78 5.70
CA LEU A 342 9.67 5.62 5.76
C LEU A 342 10.39 4.27 5.73
N GLY A 343 11.68 4.23 5.34
CA GLY A 343 12.46 2.98 5.27
C GLY A 343 12.78 2.35 6.63
N ASN A 344 12.89 3.18 7.68
CA ASN A 344 13.24 2.76 9.05
C ASN A 344 12.10 3.03 10.06
N ALA A 345 10.94 3.48 9.59
CA ALA A 345 9.81 3.72 10.47
C ALA A 345 9.33 2.38 11.03
N ILE A 346 9.42 2.21 12.35
CA ILE A 346 8.65 1.19 13.07
C ILE A 346 7.20 1.65 12.98
N LEU A 347 6.52 1.25 11.91
CA LEU A 347 5.12 1.55 11.70
C LEU A 347 4.35 0.95 12.88
N GLY A 348 3.71 1.85 13.63
CA GLY A 348 3.13 1.58 14.93
C GLY A 348 2.34 0.28 14.99
N SER A 349 2.54 -0.41 16.12
CA SER A 349 1.96 -1.67 16.52
C SER A 349 0.47 -1.81 16.18
N GLN A 350 0.14 -3.00 15.65
CA GLN A 350 -1.17 -3.57 15.35
C GLN A 350 -1.62 -3.46 13.88
N ALA A 351 -1.25 -4.50 13.12
CA ALA A 351 -1.94 -5.08 11.96
C ALA A 351 -1.33 -4.93 10.54
N ASP A 352 -0.37 -4.05 10.26
CA ASP A 352 0.31 -4.03 8.95
C ASP A 352 1.84 -3.93 9.14
N SER A 353 2.50 -5.08 9.30
CA SER A 353 3.95 -5.18 9.51
C SER A 353 4.80 -4.84 8.27
N GLN A 354 4.20 -4.48 7.13
CA GLN A 354 4.91 -4.16 5.90
C GLN A 354 4.16 -3.13 5.04
N LEU A 355 4.84 -2.05 4.63
CA LEU A 355 4.36 -1.19 3.55
C LEU A 355 4.51 -1.95 2.23
N TYR A 356 3.41 -2.10 1.51
CA TYR A 356 3.39 -2.60 0.14
C TYR A 356 3.43 -1.38 -0.78
N PRO A 357 4.04 -1.45 -1.97
CA PRO A 357 3.96 -0.37 -2.95
C PRO A 357 2.50 0.00 -3.26
N THR A 358 2.29 1.27 -3.63
CA THR A 358 1.00 1.70 -4.19
C THR A 358 0.74 0.94 -5.48
N PHE A 359 -0.46 0.42 -5.63
CA PHE A 359 -0.88 -0.20 -6.88
C PHE A 359 -2.39 -0.12 -7.01
N THR A 360 -2.87 -0.26 -8.25
CA THR A 360 -4.28 -0.44 -8.58
C THR A 360 -4.39 -1.71 -9.40
N SER A 361 -5.29 -2.63 -9.05
CA SER A 361 -5.62 -3.80 -9.87
C SER A 361 -7.10 -3.76 -10.27
N TYR A 362 -7.59 -4.86 -10.81
CA TYR A 362 -8.99 -5.04 -11.21
C TYR A 362 -9.92 -5.26 -10.00
N ASP A 363 -9.42 -5.71 -8.86
CA ASP A 363 -10.27 -6.00 -7.70
C ASP A 363 -9.68 -5.54 -6.36
N ILE A 364 -8.45 -5.04 -6.35
CA ILE A 364 -7.78 -4.51 -5.16
C ILE A 364 -7.04 -3.24 -5.52
N VAL A 365 -7.03 -2.26 -4.62
CA VAL A 365 -6.24 -1.03 -4.73
C VAL A 365 -5.60 -0.73 -3.38
N ARG A 366 -4.33 -0.31 -3.40
CA ARG A 366 -3.65 0.22 -2.20
C ARG A 366 -3.03 1.57 -2.52
N LYS A 367 -3.35 2.59 -1.73
CA LYS A 367 -2.84 3.97 -1.88
C LYS A 367 -2.40 4.53 -0.54
N TYR A 368 -1.54 5.53 -0.58
CA TYR A 368 -1.07 6.24 0.61
C TYR A 368 -1.12 7.76 0.43
N LEU A 369 -1.18 8.47 1.54
CA LEU A 369 -1.14 9.93 1.61
C LEU A 369 -0.58 10.34 2.97
N LEU A 370 0.31 11.32 2.95
CA LEU A 370 0.73 12.02 4.16
C LEU A 370 -0.26 13.12 4.49
N THR A 371 -0.76 13.10 5.72
CA THR A 371 -1.74 14.08 6.22
C THR A 371 -1.32 14.73 7.51
#